data_AF-A0A2H5YEC9-F1
#
_entry.id   AF-A0A2H5YEC9-F1
#
_cell.length_a   1.000
_cell.length_b   1.000
_cell.length_c   1.000
_cell.angle_alpha   90.00
_cell.angle_beta   90.00
_cell.angle_gamma   90.00
#
_symmetry.space_group_name_H-M   'P 1'
#
loop_
_entity.id
_entity.type
_entity.pdbx_description
1 polymer ?
#
loop_
_entity_poly.entity_id
_entity_poly.type
_entity_poly.pdbx_seq_one_letter_code
_entity_poly.pdbx_strand_id
1 'polypeptide(L)'
;MRQAVGEDMVLMLDSMWAYTYEDALRVGRAIEALDFLWYEDPLAEEDIYNYTKLCQKLDIPIMSIEWVPGRFYGTPVWILLKATDILRGDVAVSGGITPLVKIAHLAEAFRIKCEVHHGGNSLNNVANLHVIMAIPNCDYYEFFPSTGANKFGLVEDIEVDSQGYVHAPTKPGLGYEIDWDLIRRETVQVLT
;
A
#
# COMPACT_ATOMS: atom_id res chain seq x y z
N MET A 1 -9.98 18.58 -6.91
CA MET A 1 -8.60 18.35 -6.40
C MET A 1 -7.54 18.90 -7.33
N ARG A 2 -7.35 18.40 -8.56
CA ARG A 2 -6.34 18.90 -9.52
C ARG A 2 -6.23 20.44 -9.57
N GLN A 3 -7.33 21.15 -9.78
CA GLN A 3 -7.34 22.63 -9.76
C GLN A 3 -6.85 23.27 -8.46
N ALA A 4 -7.04 22.62 -7.31
CA ALA A 4 -6.67 23.16 -6.00
C ALA A 4 -5.19 22.95 -5.67
N VAL A 5 -4.57 21.87 -6.19
CA VAL A 5 -3.18 21.50 -5.89
C VAL A 5 -2.20 21.87 -7.01
N GLY A 6 -2.70 22.31 -8.17
CA GLY A 6 -1.89 22.62 -9.34
C GLY A 6 -1.51 21.39 -10.16
N GLU A 7 -0.75 21.58 -11.24
CA GLU A 7 -0.35 20.51 -12.16
C GLU A 7 0.83 19.69 -11.61
N ASP A 8 1.72 20.30 -10.82
CA ASP A 8 2.96 19.66 -10.37
C ASP A 8 2.76 18.62 -9.25
N MET A 9 1.64 18.70 -8.52
CA MET A 9 1.34 17.73 -7.45
C MET A 9 0.97 16.39 -8.06
N VAL A 10 1.69 15.33 -7.69
CA VAL A 10 1.32 13.96 -8.05
C VAL A 10 0.03 13.59 -7.32
N LEU A 11 -0.96 13.09 -8.07
CA LEU A 11 -2.23 12.66 -7.50
C LEU A 11 -2.47 11.19 -7.79
N MET A 12 -3.02 10.50 -6.81
CA MET A 12 -3.43 9.11 -6.87
C MET A 12 -4.90 9.03 -6.45
N LEU A 13 -5.64 8.03 -6.94
CA LEU A 13 -7.02 7.80 -6.50
C LEU A 13 -7.16 6.38 -5.97
N ASP A 14 -7.38 6.25 -4.66
CA ASP A 14 -7.85 5.02 -4.03
C ASP A 14 -9.38 5.04 -3.94
N SER A 15 -10.01 3.97 -4.40
CA SER A 15 -11.46 3.80 -4.44
C SER A 15 -11.98 2.86 -3.35
N MET A 16 -11.12 2.16 -2.62
CA MET A 16 -11.49 1.17 -1.59
C MET A 16 -12.60 0.21 -2.06
N TRP A 17 -12.41 -0.38 -3.25
CA TRP A 17 -13.30 -1.37 -3.86
C TRP A 17 -14.74 -0.90 -4.14
N ALA A 18 -14.97 0.41 -4.21
CA ALA A 18 -16.32 0.98 -4.19
C ALA A 18 -17.12 0.86 -5.49
N TYR A 19 -16.50 0.51 -6.62
CA TYR A 19 -17.15 0.65 -7.92
C TYR A 19 -17.56 -0.67 -8.57
N THR A 20 -18.60 -0.57 -9.41
CA THR A 20 -18.89 -1.55 -10.47
C THR A 20 -17.89 -1.36 -11.62
N TYR A 21 -17.79 -2.33 -12.53
CA TYR A 21 -16.93 -2.22 -13.71
C TYR A 21 -17.22 -0.96 -14.55
N GLU A 22 -18.50 -0.66 -14.80
CA GLU A 22 -18.92 0.49 -15.61
C GLU A 22 -18.56 1.83 -14.93
N ASP A 23 -18.74 1.92 -13.61
CA ASP A 23 -18.36 3.10 -12.84
C ASP A 23 -16.84 3.27 -12.77
N ALA A 24 -16.11 2.18 -12.51
CA ALA A 24 -14.67 2.18 -12.47
C ALA A 24 -14.07 2.65 -13.81
N LEU A 25 -14.60 2.17 -14.94
CA LEU A 25 -14.16 2.61 -16.26
C LEU A 25 -14.42 4.10 -16.48
N ARG A 26 -15.60 4.59 -16.09
CA ARG A 26 -15.96 6.01 -16.23
C ARG A 26 -15.07 6.91 -15.36
N VAL A 27 -14.79 6.51 -14.13
CA VAL A 27 -13.89 7.23 -13.22
C VAL A 27 -12.45 7.17 -13.71
N GLY A 28 -11.96 6.00 -14.14
CA GLY A 28 -10.64 5.82 -14.72
C GLY A 28 -10.36 6.78 -15.87
N ARG A 29 -11.31 6.91 -16.82
CA ARG A 29 -11.20 7.90 -17.92
C ARG A 29 -11.15 9.34 -17.45
N ALA A 30 -11.85 9.67 -16.38
CA ALA A 30 -11.84 11.03 -15.84
C ALA A 30 -10.50 11.36 -15.16
N ILE A 31 -9.94 10.43 -14.38
CA ILE A 31 -8.66 10.66 -13.69
C ILE A 31 -7.46 10.59 -14.64
N GLU A 32 -7.53 9.79 -15.72
CA GLU A 32 -6.58 9.84 -16.83
C GLU A 32 -6.48 11.24 -17.43
N ALA A 33 -7.63 11.84 -17.76
CA ALA A 33 -7.68 13.19 -18.33
C ALA A 33 -7.19 14.29 -17.36
N LEU A 34 -7.05 13.95 -16.07
CA LEU A 34 -6.57 14.83 -15.00
C LEU A 34 -5.13 14.52 -14.56
N ASP A 35 -4.44 13.64 -15.28
CA ASP A 35 -3.05 13.24 -15.03
C ASP A 35 -2.84 12.72 -13.60
N PHE A 36 -3.65 11.73 -13.22
CA PHE A 36 -3.42 10.94 -12.01
C PHE A 36 -2.38 9.85 -12.29
N LEU A 37 -1.51 9.59 -11.32
CA LEU A 37 -0.40 8.64 -11.47
C LEU A 37 -0.88 7.18 -11.50
N TRP A 38 -1.85 6.83 -10.66
CA TRP A 38 -2.44 5.50 -10.64
C TRP A 38 -3.88 5.52 -10.14
N TYR A 39 -4.58 4.42 -10.45
CA TYR A 39 -5.90 4.11 -9.97
C TYR A 39 -5.85 2.88 -9.05
N GLU A 40 -6.10 3.09 -7.77
CA GLU A 40 -5.97 2.09 -6.73
C GLU A 40 -7.32 1.47 -6.38
N ASP A 41 -7.31 0.14 -6.36
CA ASP A 41 -8.38 -0.74 -5.90
C ASP A 41 -9.80 -0.31 -6.31
N PRO A 42 -10.07 -0.09 -7.62
CA PRO A 42 -11.39 0.35 -8.10
C PRO A 42 -12.51 -0.67 -7.91
N LEU A 43 -12.21 -1.97 -7.95
CA LEU A 43 -13.18 -3.06 -7.92
C LEU A 43 -12.93 -3.99 -6.72
N ALA A 44 -13.93 -4.81 -6.40
CA ALA A 44 -13.82 -5.85 -5.38
C ALA A 44 -12.58 -6.75 -5.58
N GLU A 45 -11.96 -7.12 -4.46
CA GLU A 45 -10.71 -7.88 -4.38
C GLU A 45 -10.75 -9.26 -5.07
N GLU A 46 -11.93 -9.84 -5.27
CA GLU A 46 -12.12 -11.10 -5.99
C GLU A 46 -12.35 -10.95 -7.51
N ASP A 47 -12.59 -9.73 -8.01
CA ASP A 47 -13.04 -9.48 -9.38
C ASP A 47 -11.89 -9.36 -10.40
N ILE A 48 -11.01 -10.36 -10.40
CA ILE A 48 -9.85 -10.44 -11.31
C ILE A 48 -10.26 -10.37 -12.79
N TYR A 49 -11.47 -10.84 -13.12
CA TYR A 49 -12.02 -10.81 -14.47
C TYR A 49 -12.23 -9.38 -14.96
N ASN A 50 -12.92 -8.55 -14.17
CA ASN A 50 -13.16 -7.17 -14.57
C ASN A 50 -11.90 -6.30 -14.41
N TYR A 51 -11.00 -6.61 -13.48
CA TYR A 51 -9.67 -5.99 -13.42
C TYR A 51 -8.88 -6.19 -14.71
N THR A 52 -8.85 -7.42 -15.23
CA THR A 52 -8.19 -7.72 -16.53
C THR A 52 -8.80 -6.87 -17.65
N LYS A 53 -10.12 -6.72 -17.68
CA LYS A 53 -10.80 -5.85 -18.66
C LYS A 53 -10.45 -4.38 -18.47
N LEU A 54 -10.39 -3.89 -17.23
CA LEU A 54 -10.04 -2.50 -16.93
C LEU A 54 -8.61 -2.17 -17.37
N CYS A 55 -7.62 -3.01 -17.03
CA CYS A 55 -6.22 -2.80 -17.43
C CYS A 55 -6.05 -2.79 -18.96
N GLN A 56 -6.90 -3.51 -19.70
CA GLN A 56 -6.91 -3.48 -21.18
C GLN A 56 -7.57 -2.23 -21.77
N LYS A 57 -8.39 -1.54 -20.98
CA LYS A 57 -9.19 -0.41 -21.44
C LYS A 57 -8.59 0.92 -21.03
N LEU A 58 -8.00 1.01 -19.85
CA LEU A 58 -7.43 2.23 -19.30
C LEU A 58 -5.93 2.32 -19.64
N ASP A 59 -5.47 3.55 -19.84
CA ASP A 59 -4.08 3.94 -20.00
C ASP A 59 -3.45 4.38 -18.66
N ILE A 60 -4.27 4.78 -17.66
CA ILE A 60 -3.78 4.99 -16.29
C ILE A 60 -3.40 3.65 -15.64
N PRO A 61 -2.23 3.54 -15.00
CA PRO A 61 -1.84 2.34 -14.26
C PRO A 61 -2.86 1.96 -13.19
N ILE A 62 -3.25 0.69 -13.16
CA ILE A 62 -4.11 0.14 -12.10
C ILE A 62 -3.24 -0.54 -11.04
N MET A 63 -3.30 -0.01 -9.83
CA MET A 63 -2.65 -0.61 -8.67
C MET A 63 -3.65 -1.46 -7.92
N SER A 64 -3.43 -2.78 -7.97
CA SER A 64 -4.13 -3.76 -7.16
C SER A 64 -3.12 -4.83 -6.78
N ILE A 65 -3.08 -5.25 -5.54
CA ILE A 65 -4.19 -5.66 -4.68
C ILE A 65 -3.79 -5.28 -3.25
N GLU A 66 -4.61 -4.57 -2.48
CA GLU A 66 -4.35 -4.44 -1.04
C GLU A 66 -4.46 -5.82 -0.36
N TRP A 67 -5.44 -6.62 -0.79
CA TRP A 67 -5.68 -7.96 -0.29
C TRP A 67 -5.92 -8.96 -1.42
N VAL A 68 -5.43 -10.19 -1.25
CA VAL A 68 -5.69 -11.30 -2.18
C VAL A 68 -5.94 -12.61 -1.47
N PRO A 69 -6.90 -13.42 -1.96
CA PRO A 69 -7.06 -14.79 -1.51
C PRO A 69 -5.76 -15.57 -1.68
N GLY A 70 -5.28 -16.21 -0.61
CA GLY A 70 -4.03 -16.97 -0.64
C GLY A 70 -2.74 -16.15 -0.56
N ARG A 71 -2.83 -14.81 -0.39
CA ARG A 71 -1.68 -13.90 -0.16
C ARG A 71 -0.63 -14.05 -1.26
N PHE A 72 0.64 -14.22 -0.87
CA PHE A 72 1.76 -14.44 -1.79
C PHE A 72 1.48 -15.51 -2.86
N TYR A 73 0.74 -16.58 -2.55
CA TYR A 73 0.45 -17.64 -3.52
C TYR A 73 -0.69 -17.28 -4.49
N GLY A 74 -1.55 -16.32 -4.12
CA GLY A 74 -2.59 -15.76 -4.98
C GLY A 74 -2.08 -14.65 -5.90
N THR A 75 -1.02 -13.94 -5.52
CA THR A 75 -0.46 -12.84 -6.31
C THR A 75 -0.07 -13.21 -7.76
N PRO A 76 0.55 -14.37 -8.06
CA PRO A 76 1.00 -14.68 -9.42
C PRO A 76 -0.11 -14.65 -10.48
N VAL A 77 -1.35 -15.03 -10.13
CA VAL A 77 -2.44 -15.06 -11.13
C VAL A 77 -2.82 -13.65 -11.62
N TRP A 78 -2.70 -12.64 -10.74
CA TRP A 78 -2.96 -11.25 -11.10
C TRP A 78 -1.97 -10.73 -12.14
N ILE A 79 -0.69 -11.05 -11.96
CA ILE A 79 0.37 -10.70 -12.91
C ILE A 79 0.16 -11.44 -14.23
N LEU A 80 -0.07 -12.76 -14.19
CA LEU A 80 -0.21 -13.59 -15.40
C LEU A 80 -1.42 -13.21 -16.25
N LEU A 81 -2.53 -12.83 -15.61
CA LEU A 81 -3.72 -12.36 -16.30
C LEU A 81 -3.67 -10.88 -16.68
N LYS A 82 -2.63 -10.15 -16.26
CA LYS A 82 -2.53 -8.68 -16.43
C LYS A 82 -3.74 -7.96 -15.84
N ALA A 83 -4.10 -8.38 -14.62
CA ALA A 83 -5.19 -7.79 -13.85
C ALA A 83 -4.73 -6.60 -13.00
N THR A 84 -3.44 -6.24 -13.07
CA THR A 84 -2.86 -5.08 -12.41
C THR A 84 -1.55 -4.70 -13.10
N ASP A 85 -1.20 -3.41 -13.04
CA ASP A 85 0.06 -2.84 -13.53
C ASP A 85 1.09 -2.64 -12.40
N ILE A 86 0.61 -2.51 -11.16
CA ILE A 86 1.41 -2.24 -9.96
C ILE A 86 0.90 -3.15 -8.85
N LEU A 87 1.78 -4.00 -8.31
CA LEU A 87 1.43 -4.79 -7.12
C LEU A 87 1.42 -3.92 -5.87
N ARG A 88 0.71 -4.41 -4.87
CA ARG A 88 0.64 -3.79 -3.56
C ARG A 88 0.72 -4.85 -2.46
N GLY A 89 1.13 -4.43 -1.28
CA GLY A 89 1.06 -5.25 -0.07
C GLY A 89 1.64 -4.57 1.15
N ASP A 90 1.36 -5.12 2.32
CA ASP A 90 1.93 -4.68 3.59
C ASP A 90 2.23 -5.87 4.51
N VAL A 91 2.99 -5.64 5.58
CA VAL A 91 3.37 -6.71 6.52
C VAL A 91 2.19 -7.28 7.31
N ALA A 92 1.12 -6.53 7.54
CA ALA A 92 -0.04 -6.99 8.31
C ALA A 92 -0.90 -7.95 7.49
N VAL A 93 -1.19 -7.60 6.23
CA VAL A 93 -2.01 -8.40 5.34
C VAL A 93 -1.22 -9.55 4.71
N SER A 94 0.03 -9.31 4.28
CA SER A 94 0.83 -10.30 3.56
C SER A 94 1.37 -11.42 4.46
N GLY A 95 1.37 -11.23 5.78
CA GLY A 95 1.90 -12.19 6.75
C GLY A 95 3.34 -11.92 7.20
N GLY A 96 3.77 -10.66 7.18
CA GLY A 96 5.03 -10.17 7.73
C GLY A 96 6.02 -9.67 6.68
N ILE A 97 7.23 -9.34 7.15
CA ILE A 97 8.35 -8.86 6.31
C ILE A 97 8.70 -9.89 5.23
N THR A 98 8.83 -11.16 5.59
CA THR A 98 9.29 -12.20 4.66
C THR A 98 8.35 -12.40 3.47
N PRO A 99 7.02 -12.56 3.64
CA PRO A 99 6.11 -12.61 2.50
C PRO A 99 6.11 -11.33 1.67
N LEU A 100 6.15 -10.16 2.28
CA LEU A 100 6.14 -8.89 1.55
C LEU A 100 7.38 -8.74 0.66
N VAL A 101 8.57 -9.06 1.17
CA VAL A 101 9.82 -9.08 0.37
C VAL A 101 9.72 -10.06 -0.80
N LYS A 102 9.08 -11.23 -0.60
CA LYS A 102 8.84 -12.18 -1.70
C LYS A 102 7.88 -11.63 -2.75
N ILE A 103 6.83 -10.92 -2.35
CA ILE A 103 5.89 -10.25 -3.27
C ILE A 103 6.65 -9.19 -4.08
N ALA A 104 7.46 -8.36 -3.44
CA ALA A 104 8.24 -7.32 -4.09
C ALA A 104 9.22 -7.89 -5.13
N HIS A 105 9.95 -8.96 -4.81
CA HIS A 105 10.84 -9.63 -5.77
C HIS A 105 10.09 -10.40 -6.87
N LEU A 106 8.88 -10.89 -6.58
CA LEU A 106 8.01 -11.46 -7.62
C LEU A 106 7.61 -10.36 -8.62
N ALA A 107 7.17 -9.20 -8.15
CA ALA A 107 6.91 -8.02 -8.98
C ALA A 107 8.15 -7.62 -9.81
N GLU A 108 9.31 -7.55 -9.16
CA GLU A 108 10.58 -7.22 -9.80
C GLU A 108 10.91 -8.16 -10.97
N ALA A 109 10.67 -9.47 -10.82
CA ALA A 109 10.89 -10.46 -11.87
C ALA A 109 10.04 -10.21 -13.13
N PHE A 110 8.89 -9.56 -12.98
CA PHE A 110 8.01 -9.16 -14.09
C PHE A 110 8.18 -7.68 -14.48
N ARG A 111 9.15 -6.98 -13.89
CA ARG A 111 9.42 -5.55 -14.10
C ARG A 111 8.23 -4.65 -13.77
N ILE A 112 7.44 -5.05 -12.78
CA ILE A 112 6.37 -4.23 -12.24
C ILE A 112 6.77 -3.71 -10.85
N LYS A 113 6.18 -2.58 -10.47
CA LYS A 113 6.38 -2.00 -9.14
C LYS A 113 5.59 -2.79 -8.09
N CYS A 114 6.02 -2.64 -6.84
CA CYS A 114 5.34 -3.13 -5.66
C CYS A 114 5.29 -1.99 -4.64
N GLU A 115 4.20 -1.23 -4.64
CA GLU A 115 4.01 -0.16 -3.67
C GLU A 115 3.57 -0.77 -2.33
N VAL A 116 4.14 -0.27 -1.23
CA VAL A 116 3.86 -0.81 0.10
C VAL A 116 2.76 0.02 0.75
N HIS A 117 1.68 -0.67 1.15
CA HIS A 117 0.53 -0.05 1.80
C HIS A 117 0.85 0.37 3.25
N HIS A 118 0.21 1.44 3.70
CA HIS A 118 0.23 1.96 5.06
C HIS A 118 -1.19 2.34 5.51
N GLY A 119 -1.72 1.63 6.49
CA GLY A 119 -3.04 1.93 7.06
C GLY A 119 -3.29 1.29 8.42
N GLY A 120 -2.23 0.82 9.09
CA GLY A 120 -2.32 0.02 10.31
C GLY A 120 -1.55 0.58 11.50
N ASN A 121 -1.30 -0.29 12.47
CA ASN A 121 -0.54 -0.01 13.69
C ASN A 121 0.88 0.53 13.37
N SER A 122 1.34 1.51 14.16
CA SER A 122 2.66 2.13 14.08
C SER A 122 3.82 1.14 13.91
N LEU A 123 3.83 0.02 14.63
CA LEU A 123 4.90 -0.98 14.54
C LEU A 123 4.92 -1.71 13.18
N ASN A 124 3.74 -1.93 12.56
CA ASN A 124 3.67 -2.48 11.20
C ASN A 124 4.21 -1.48 10.18
N ASN A 125 3.94 -0.19 10.37
CA ASN A 125 4.43 0.87 9.49
C ASN A 125 5.96 1.01 9.55
N VAL A 126 6.56 0.78 10.73
CA VAL A 126 8.02 0.66 10.88
C VAL A 126 8.57 -0.55 10.12
N ALA A 127 7.92 -1.71 10.22
CA ALA A 127 8.34 -2.89 9.47
C ALA A 127 8.19 -2.70 7.94
N ASN A 128 7.11 -2.05 7.49
CA ASN A 128 6.93 -1.64 6.08
C ASN A 128 8.06 -0.71 5.61
N LEU A 129 8.45 0.28 6.41
CA LEU A 129 9.55 1.19 6.08
C LEU A 129 10.87 0.44 5.83
N HIS A 130 11.18 -0.55 6.67
CA HIS A 130 12.36 -1.41 6.46
C HIS A 130 12.29 -2.19 5.14
N VAL A 131 11.12 -2.68 4.76
CA VAL A 131 10.95 -3.37 3.48
C VAL A 131 11.12 -2.41 2.31
N ILE A 132 10.50 -1.22 2.36
CA ILE A 132 10.61 -0.19 1.31
C ILE A 132 12.08 0.19 1.06
N MET A 133 12.87 0.38 2.12
CA MET A 133 14.30 0.68 2.00
C MET A 133 15.13 -0.48 1.42
N ALA A 134 14.63 -1.71 1.50
CA ALA A 134 15.35 -2.92 1.09
C ALA A 134 15.01 -3.39 -0.33
N ILE A 135 13.92 -2.89 -0.93
CA ILE A 135 13.46 -3.30 -2.26
C ILE A 135 13.70 -2.20 -3.30
N PRO A 136 13.97 -2.55 -4.57
CA PRO A 136 14.30 -1.57 -5.60
C PRO A 136 13.09 -0.99 -6.35
N ASN A 137 11.88 -1.49 -6.08
CA ASN A 137 10.70 -1.30 -6.93
C ASN A 137 9.47 -0.74 -6.18
N CYS A 138 9.69 0.13 -5.19
CA CYS A 138 8.66 0.90 -4.50
C CYS A 138 9.05 2.38 -4.58
N ASP A 139 8.15 3.23 -5.09
CA ASP A 139 8.46 4.65 -5.31
C ASP A 139 8.07 5.53 -4.12
N TYR A 140 6.96 5.19 -3.46
CA TYR A 140 6.37 6.05 -2.42
C TYR A 140 6.32 5.33 -1.07
N TYR A 141 6.46 6.12 -0.01
CA TYR A 141 6.04 5.73 1.32
C TYR A 141 4.63 6.30 1.53
N GLU A 142 3.63 5.44 1.62
CA GLU A 142 2.30 5.88 2.01
C GLU A 142 2.33 6.32 3.47
N PHE A 143 1.90 7.56 3.72
CA PHE A 143 1.82 8.11 5.07
C PHE A 143 0.36 8.41 5.38
N PHE A 144 -0.24 7.57 6.21
CA PHE A 144 -1.52 7.87 6.81
C PHE A 144 -1.25 8.75 8.05
N PRO A 145 -1.78 10.00 8.12
CA PRO A 145 -1.62 10.85 9.30
C PRO A 145 -2.45 10.28 10.45
N SER A 146 -1.91 9.24 11.07
CA SER A 146 -2.53 8.45 12.12
C SER A 146 -2.83 9.33 13.32
N THR A 147 -4.10 9.34 13.73
CA THR A 147 -4.54 10.00 14.96
C THR A 147 -5.27 9.00 15.86
N GLY A 148 -5.24 9.24 17.17
CA GLY A 148 -5.92 8.39 18.15
C GLY A 148 -5.46 6.94 18.08
N ALA A 149 -6.41 6.01 17.94
CA ALA A 149 -6.17 4.57 18.01
C ALA A 149 -5.24 4.01 16.91
N ASN A 150 -5.05 4.74 15.80
CA ASN A 150 -4.15 4.32 14.72
C ASN A 150 -2.67 4.60 15.05
N LYS A 151 -2.41 5.49 16.02
CA LYS A 151 -1.08 5.77 16.57
C LYS A 151 -0.94 5.02 17.90
N PHE A 152 -0.42 3.80 17.87
CA PHE A 152 -0.48 2.91 19.04
C PHE A 152 0.79 2.08 19.25
N GLY A 153 1.22 2.00 20.50
CA GLY A 153 2.20 1.02 20.96
C GLY A 153 3.67 1.44 20.82
N LEU A 154 3.97 2.59 20.21
CA LEU A 154 5.33 3.14 20.13
C LEU A 154 5.46 4.41 20.99
N VAL A 155 6.67 4.62 21.55
CA VAL A 155 7.02 5.85 22.29
C VAL A 155 7.10 7.04 21.34
N GLU A 156 7.72 6.84 20.18
CA GLU A 156 7.83 7.79 19.07
C GLU A 156 7.38 7.06 17.80
N ASP A 157 6.73 7.77 16.88
CA ASP A 157 6.26 7.18 15.62
C ASP A 157 7.05 7.75 14.43
N ILE A 158 6.81 7.19 13.25
CA ILE A 158 7.32 7.73 12.00
C ILE A 158 6.73 9.12 11.78
N GLU A 159 7.60 10.08 11.50
CA GLU A 159 7.21 11.45 11.18
C GLU A 159 7.70 11.79 9.76
N VAL A 160 6.92 12.59 9.04
CA VAL A 160 7.26 13.12 7.72
C VAL A 160 7.89 14.50 7.90
N ASP A 161 9.03 14.73 7.26
CA ASP A 161 9.69 16.03 7.33
C ASP A 161 8.97 17.10 6.48
N SER A 162 9.44 18.34 6.60
CA SER A 162 8.88 19.47 5.85
C SER A 162 8.99 19.38 4.32
N GLN A 163 9.77 18.43 3.79
CA GLN A 163 9.95 18.18 2.37
C GLN A 163 9.18 16.95 1.88
N GLY A 164 8.42 16.28 2.77
CA GLY A 164 7.62 15.11 2.42
C GLY A 164 8.38 13.78 2.52
N TYR A 165 9.55 13.74 3.15
CA TYR A 165 10.34 12.51 3.28
C TYR A 165 10.21 11.86 4.66
N VAL A 166 10.30 10.53 4.66
CA VAL A 166 10.48 9.69 5.84
C VAL A 166 11.94 9.22 5.90
N HIS A 167 12.49 9.15 7.11
CA HIS A 167 13.91 8.85 7.32
C HIS A 167 14.12 7.46 7.89
N ALA A 168 15.22 6.83 7.48
CA ALA A 168 15.63 5.52 7.95
C ALA A 168 15.91 5.53 9.47
N PRO A 169 15.36 4.58 10.27
CA PRO A 169 15.75 4.42 11.65
C PRO A 169 17.22 3.94 11.75
N THR A 170 17.91 4.39 12.81
CA THR A 170 19.36 4.15 13.00
C THR A 170 19.67 3.17 14.15
N LYS A 171 18.68 2.86 14.99
CA LYS A 171 18.82 1.89 16.09
C LYS A 171 18.68 0.44 15.57
N PRO A 172 19.28 -0.56 16.25
CA PRO A 172 19.16 -1.97 15.86
C PRO A 172 17.72 -2.49 15.77
N GLY A 173 17.51 -3.51 14.95
CA GLY A 173 16.19 -4.12 14.73
C GLY A 173 15.26 -3.20 13.95
N LEU A 174 14.00 -3.11 14.37
CA LEU A 174 13.05 -2.16 13.77
C LEU A 174 13.40 -0.70 14.09
N GLY A 175 14.21 -0.46 15.13
CA GLY A 175 14.78 0.85 15.45
C GLY A 175 13.82 1.83 16.15
N TYR A 176 12.66 1.34 16.59
CA TYR A 176 11.66 2.08 17.36
C TYR A 176 11.42 1.42 18.72
N GLU A 177 11.07 2.22 19.72
CA GLU A 177 10.82 1.76 21.09
C GLU A 177 9.32 1.55 21.32
N ILE A 178 8.97 0.39 21.90
CA ILE A 178 7.59 0.07 22.29
C ILE A 178 7.26 0.78 23.59
N ASP A 179 6.10 1.44 23.64
CA ASP A 179 5.53 1.99 24.88
C ASP A 179 4.92 0.85 25.72
N TRP A 180 5.76 0.18 26.50
CA TRP A 180 5.33 -0.93 27.35
C TRP A 180 4.33 -0.53 28.44
N ASP A 181 4.30 0.73 28.86
CA ASP A 181 3.34 1.20 29.85
C ASP A 181 1.95 1.33 29.25
N LEU A 182 1.84 1.86 28.02
CA LEU A 182 0.62 1.80 27.22
C LEU A 182 0.18 0.35 26.98
N ILE A 183 1.08 -0.50 26.47
CA ILE A 183 0.74 -1.89 26.17
C ILE A 183 0.20 -2.59 27.41
N ARG A 184 0.86 -2.47 28.57
CA ARG A 184 0.40 -3.08 29.83
C ARG A 184 -0.97 -2.55 30.28
N ARG A 185 -1.19 -1.24 30.16
CA ARG A 185 -2.46 -0.60 30.56
C ARG A 185 -3.64 -1.08 29.71
N GLU A 186 -3.42 -1.26 28.41
CA GLU A 186 -4.45 -1.67 27.44
C GLU A 186 -4.50 -3.19 27.23
N THR A 187 -3.72 -3.97 27.97
CA THR A 187 -3.70 -5.43 27.86
C THR A 187 -5.02 -6.03 28.36
N VAL A 188 -5.75 -6.68 27.47
CA VAL A 188 -7.00 -7.40 27.81
C VAL A 188 -6.75 -8.88 28.17
N GLN A 189 -5.69 -9.48 27.64
CA GLN A 189 -5.35 -10.88 27.86
C GLN A 189 -3.85 -11.11 27.59
N VAL A 190 -3.24 -12.00 28.36
CA VAL A 190 -1.91 -12.56 28.07
C VAL A 190 -2.10 -14.02 27.66
N LEU A 191 -1.60 -14.39 26.48
CA LEU A 191 -1.62 -15.78 26.01
C LEU A 191 -0.40 -16.51 26.62
N THR A 192 -0.65 -17.63 27.27
CA THR A 192 0.37 -18.50 27.88
C THR A 192 0.39 -19.86 27.22
#